data_AF-A0A846CH78-F1
#
_entry.id   AF-A0A846CH78-F1
#
_cell.length_a   1.000
_cell.length_b   1.000
_cell.length_c   1.000
_cell.angle_alpha   90.00
_cell.angle_beta   90.00
_cell.angle_gamma   90.00
#
_symmetry.space_group_name_H-M   'P 1'
#
loop_
_entity.id
_entity.type
_entity.pdbx_description
1 polymer ?
#
loop_
_entity_poly.entity_id
_entity_poly.type
_entity_poly.pdbx_seq_one_letter_code
_entity_poly.pdbx_strand_id
1 'polypeptide(L)'
;MQVYIESRGFSQDDDYRWLKVTEESQTRVDQEYLPTIIQEANKLIDSESASVVLSRKNNSLLFLLTSIEPVDRVDFVHRQIRISVACLMPDSLDNQRILRMLAATALDTEERQHLTTEISQAVSLGGELGFQVNFEHIQKLTNISAAKNLLQDKLPNTTKKIAELSPQRQQELASELKEHCLPNQQGLIVVVTGIKKEQAFIDANIWRGLSSLVVYSDWQIINQTLPENNLATKLSKYFNSLMIILGIFSAVSLLAKTLNF
;
A
#
# COMPACT_ATOMS: atom_id res chain seq x y z
N MET A 1 15.34 -3.60 9.51
CA MET A 1 13.86 -3.57 9.39
C MET A 1 13.35 -2.35 10.12
N GLN A 2 12.35 -1.65 9.59
CA GLN A 2 11.60 -0.64 10.34
C GLN A 2 10.15 -1.10 10.46
N VAL A 3 9.58 -1.00 11.67
CA VAL A 3 8.21 -1.40 11.96
C VAL A 3 7.42 -0.17 12.36
N TYR A 4 6.22 -0.04 11.80
CA TYR A 4 5.26 0.98 12.18
C TYR A 4 3.98 0.28 12.61
N ILE A 5 3.44 0.66 13.77
CA ILE A 5 2.18 0.14 14.28
C ILE A 5 1.21 1.30 14.45
N GLU A 6 0.04 1.18 13.86
CA GLU A 6 -1.08 2.08 14.13
C GLU A 6 -2.03 1.40 15.10
N SER A 7 -2.36 2.07 16.19
CA SER A 7 -3.44 1.67 17.07
C SER A 7 -3.90 2.87 17.88
N ARG A 8 -4.86 2.65 18.78
CA ARG A 8 -5.36 3.63 19.73
C ARG A 8 -5.27 3.07 21.15
N GLY A 9 -5.26 3.97 22.13
CA GLY A 9 -5.37 3.58 23.53
C GLY A 9 -6.82 3.41 23.96
N PHE A 10 -6.99 3.11 25.26
CA PHE A 10 -8.31 2.91 25.85
C PHE A 10 -9.06 4.23 26.08
N SER A 11 -8.34 5.30 26.43
CA SER A 11 -8.91 6.59 26.86
C SER A 11 -9.44 7.42 25.70
N GLN A 12 -10.24 8.44 26.02
CA GLN A 12 -10.81 9.38 25.04
C GLN A 12 -9.74 10.14 24.24
N ASP A 13 -8.67 10.57 24.92
CA ASP A 13 -7.58 11.35 24.32
C ASP A 13 -6.56 10.48 23.56
N ASP A 14 -6.68 9.15 23.68
CA ASP A 14 -5.77 8.21 23.07
C ASP A 14 -6.24 7.77 21.68
N ASP A 15 -6.42 8.72 20.75
CA ASP A 15 -6.87 8.41 19.40
C ASP A 15 -5.81 7.67 18.55
N TYR A 16 -6.23 7.13 17.41
CA TYR A 16 -5.39 6.38 16.47
C TYR A 16 -4.12 7.16 16.11
N ARG A 17 -2.97 6.50 16.25
CA ARG A 17 -1.66 7.08 15.96
C ARG A 17 -0.69 6.01 15.52
N TRP A 18 0.26 6.41 14.67
CA TRP A 18 1.38 5.57 14.28
C TRP A 18 2.52 5.69 15.30
N LEU A 19 3.05 4.54 15.70
CA LEU A 19 4.31 4.43 16.40
C LEU A 19 5.35 3.80 15.48
N LYS A 20 6.53 4.40 15.39
CA LYS A 20 7.72 3.74 14.87
C LYS A 20 8.35 2.93 16.00
N VAL A 21 8.47 1.63 15.79
CA VAL A 21 8.92 0.66 16.78
C VAL A 21 10.30 0.14 16.39
N THR A 22 11.21 0.16 17.35
CA THR A 22 12.58 -0.38 17.26
C THR A 22 12.86 -1.22 18.50
N GLU A 23 13.99 -1.91 18.53
CA GLU A 23 14.45 -2.66 19.71
C GLU A 23 14.64 -1.75 20.94
N GLU A 24 15.09 -0.52 20.72
CA GLU A 24 15.46 0.41 21.80
C GLU A 24 14.37 1.41 22.17
N SER A 25 13.41 1.68 21.26
CA SER A 25 12.46 2.77 21.43
C SER A 25 11.16 2.62 20.63
N GLN A 26 10.13 3.30 21.11
CA GLN A 26 8.84 3.48 20.44
C GLN A 26 8.52 4.97 20.40
N THR A 27 8.31 5.51 19.21
CA THR A 27 8.13 6.96 19.03
C THR A 27 6.90 7.24 18.19
N ARG A 28 6.10 8.22 18.60
CA ARG A 28 4.97 8.69 17.81
C ARG A 28 5.47 9.29 16.49
N VAL A 29 4.78 8.96 15.40
CA VAL A 29 5.01 9.53 14.07
C VAL A 29 3.68 10.07 13.56
N ASP A 30 3.61 11.37 13.29
CA ASP A 30 2.42 11.95 12.67
C ASP A 30 2.37 11.60 11.17
N GLN A 31 1.16 11.65 10.60
CA GLN A 31 0.88 11.16 9.25
C GLN A 31 1.78 11.77 8.17
N GLU A 32 2.08 13.08 8.25
CA GLU A 32 2.96 13.75 7.28
C GLU A 32 4.42 13.27 7.31
N TYR A 33 4.86 12.69 8.44
CA TYR A 33 6.23 12.21 8.65
C TYR A 33 6.37 10.70 8.44
N LEU A 34 5.28 9.98 8.14
CA LEU A 34 5.37 8.58 7.74
C LEU A 34 6.23 8.45 6.47
N PRO A 35 6.97 7.34 6.29
CA PRO A 35 7.62 7.05 5.03
C PRO A 35 6.67 7.20 3.83
N THR A 36 7.11 7.87 2.77
CA THR A 36 6.25 8.18 1.60
C THR A 36 5.59 6.94 1.00
N ILE A 37 6.26 5.79 1.05
CA ILE A 37 5.72 4.50 0.59
C ILE A 37 4.47 4.05 1.39
N ILE A 38 4.43 4.34 2.70
CA ILE A 38 3.25 4.09 3.56
C ILE A 38 2.16 5.12 3.24
N GLN A 39 2.53 6.39 3.10
CA GLN A 39 1.57 7.44 2.73
C GLN A 39 0.88 7.15 1.39
N GLU A 40 1.62 6.63 0.41
CA GLU A 40 1.07 6.23 -0.90
C GLU A 40 0.15 5.00 -0.79
N ALA A 41 0.52 4.01 0.01
CA ALA A 41 -0.34 2.87 0.30
C ALA A 41 -1.68 3.30 0.94
N ASN A 42 -1.63 4.21 1.91
CA ASN A 42 -2.80 4.76 2.59
C ASN A 42 -3.79 5.49 1.66
N LYS A 43 -3.36 5.92 0.45
CA LYS A 43 -4.28 6.51 -0.54
C LYS A 43 -5.20 5.47 -1.21
N LEU A 44 -4.79 4.20 -1.23
CA LEU A 44 -5.53 3.10 -1.85
C LEU A 44 -6.22 2.16 -0.86
N ILE A 45 -6.11 2.40 0.44
CA ILE A 45 -6.79 1.57 1.44
C ILE A 45 -7.59 2.43 2.40
N ASP A 46 -8.42 1.77 3.21
CA ASP A 46 -9.08 2.34 4.38
C ASP A 46 -8.42 1.74 5.62
N SER A 47 -8.12 2.55 6.63
CA SER A 47 -7.62 2.03 7.90
C SER A 47 -8.68 1.21 8.65
N GLU A 48 -9.97 1.45 8.37
CA GLU A 48 -11.09 0.69 8.96
C GLU A 48 -11.45 -0.58 8.19
N SER A 49 -10.84 -0.82 7.02
CA SER A 49 -11.07 -2.04 6.23
C SER A 49 -9.82 -2.89 6.17
N ALA A 50 -9.99 -4.20 6.42
CA ALA A 50 -8.96 -5.21 6.26
C ALA A 50 -8.31 -5.12 4.87
N SER A 51 -7.06 -4.70 4.81
CA SER A 51 -6.32 -4.54 3.56
C SER A 51 -4.91 -5.13 3.65
N VAL A 52 -4.41 -5.64 2.51
CA VAL A 52 -3.03 -6.14 2.36
C VAL A 52 -2.36 -5.38 1.22
N VAL A 53 -1.18 -4.81 1.49
CA VAL A 53 -0.41 -4.05 0.50
C VAL A 53 1.04 -4.53 0.45
N LEU A 54 1.55 -4.73 -0.76
CA LEU A 54 2.97 -4.80 -1.06
C LEU A 54 3.36 -3.65 -1.98
N SER A 55 4.47 -2.98 -1.67
CA SER A 55 4.96 -1.86 -2.48
C SER A 55 6.49 -1.86 -2.55
N ARG A 56 7.04 -1.28 -3.62
CA ARG A 56 8.46 -1.00 -3.77
C ARG A 56 8.68 0.47 -4.06
N LYS A 57 9.60 1.12 -3.36
CA LYS A 57 10.01 2.49 -3.65
C LYS A 57 11.45 2.72 -3.22
N ASN A 58 12.26 3.32 -4.10
CA ASN A 58 13.62 3.79 -3.79
C ASN A 58 14.45 2.76 -2.99
N ASN A 59 14.59 1.55 -3.54
CA ASN A 59 15.32 0.44 -2.92
C ASN A 59 14.77 -0.01 -1.55
N SER A 60 13.48 0.22 -1.31
CA SER A 60 12.76 -0.25 -0.12
C SER A 60 11.51 -1.02 -0.54
N LEU A 61 11.17 -2.03 0.25
CA LEU A 61 9.94 -2.82 0.14
C LEU A 61 9.07 -2.60 1.38
N LEU A 62 7.77 -2.50 1.15
CA LEU A 62 6.75 -2.36 2.19
C LEU A 62 5.80 -3.55 2.16
N PHE A 63 5.50 -4.08 3.35
CA PHE A 63 4.28 -4.83 3.65
C PHE A 63 3.42 -3.98 4.58
N LEU A 64 2.12 -3.89 4.31
CA LEU A 64 1.15 -3.23 5.17
C LEU A 64 -0.11 -4.10 5.30
N LEU A 65 -0.52 -4.35 6.53
CA LEU A 65 -1.75 -5.04 6.90
C LEU A 65 -2.55 -4.13 7.84
N THR A 66 -3.82 -3.85 7.51
CA THR A 66 -4.68 -2.95 8.27
C THR A 66 -5.88 -3.66 8.90
N SER A 67 -6.53 -2.98 9.84
CA SER A 67 -7.79 -3.40 10.46
C SER A 67 -7.74 -4.80 11.07
N ILE A 68 -6.65 -5.14 11.75
CA ILE A 68 -6.58 -6.31 12.62
C ILE A 68 -7.46 -6.01 13.83
N GLU A 69 -8.37 -6.92 14.17
CA GLU A 69 -9.30 -6.78 15.30
C GLU A 69 -8.92 -7.78 16.40
N PRO A 70 -8.17 -7.36 17.44
CA PRO A 70 -7.87 -8.23 18.57
C PRO A 70 -9.13 -8.57 19.35
N VAL A 71 -9.20 -9.82 19.83
CA VAL A 71 -10.30 -10.30 20.67
C VAL A 71 -10.40 -9.46 21.95
N ASP A 72 -11.62 -9.06 22.29
CA ASP A 72 -11.97 -8.29 23.50
C ASP A 72 -11.25 -6.94 23.68
N ARG A 73 -10.67 -6.40 22.61
CA ARG A 73 -9.98 -5.10 22.65
C ARG A 73 -10.89 -3.98 22.18
N VAL A 74 -11.56 -3.34 23.14
CA VAL A 74 -12.45 -2.21 22.90
C VAL A 74 -11.99 -0.95 23.64
N ASP A 75 -12.44 0.22 23.19
CA ASP A 75 -12.21 1.49 23.87
C ASP A 75 -13.24 1.77 24.99
N PHE A 76 -13.12 2.92 25.65
CA PHE A 76 -14.02 3.37 26.73
C PHE A 76 -15.52 3.46 26.36
N VAL A 77 -15.85 3.48 25.06
CA VAL A 77 -17.24 3.46 24.55
C VAL A 77 -17.57 2.18 23.79
N HIS A 78 -16.83 1.09 24.05
CA HIS A 78 -17.04 -0.24 23.49
C HIS A 78 -16.88 -0.35 21.97
N ARG A 79 -16.12 0.56 21.34
CA ARG A 79 -15.74 0.43 19.93
C ARG A 79 -14.54 -0.49 19.79
N GLN A 80 -14.55 -1.36 18.79
CA GLN A 80 -13.43 -2.24 18.47
C GLN A 80 -12.16 -1.41 18.18
N ILE A 81 -11.09 -1.68 18.92
CA ILE A 81 -9.76 -1.12 18.66
C ILE A 81 -9.08 -1.99 17.62
N ARG A 82 -8.52 -1.35 16.59
CA ARG A 82 -7.82 -2.00 15.49
C ARG A 82 -6.32 -1.81 15.59
N ILE A 83 -5.60 -2.68 14.90
CA ILE A 83 -4.17 -2.58 14.70
C ILE A 83 -3.88 -2.58 13.19
N SER A 84 -3.03 -1.66 12.76
CA SER A 84 -2.35 -1.74 11.46
C SER A 84 -0.86 -1.97 11.68
N VAL A 85 -0.23 -2.81 10.86
CA VAL A 85 1.22 -3.05 10.90
C VAL A 85 1.84 -2.79 9.54
N ALA A 86 2.93 -2.02 9.53
CA ALA A 86 3.73 -1.75 8.36
C ALA A 86 5.18 -2.20 8.60
N CYS A 87 5.70 -3.06 7.73
CA CYS A 87 7.08 -3.53 7.75
C CYS A 87 7.83 -2.98 6.54
N LEU A 88 8.83 -2.13 6.79
CA LEU A 88 9.69 -1.54 5.77
C LEU A 88 11.09 -2.17 5.81
N MET A 89 11.56 -2.66 4.67
CA MET A 89 12.86 -3.33 4.55
C MET A 89 13.60 -2.88 3.28
N PRO A 90 14.95 -2.94 3.25
CA PRO A 90 15.70 -2.76 2.00
C PRO A 90 15.27 -3.76 0.92
N ASP A 91 15.26 -3.35 -0.33
CA ASP A 91 14.93 -4.19 -1.47
C ASP A 91 16.06 -5.20 -1.73
N SER A 92 15.85 -6.42 -1.25
CA SER A 92 16.71 -7.58 -1.47
C SER A 92 15.83 -8.81 -1.66
N LEU A 93 16.38 -9.86 -2.26
CA LEU A 93 15.63 -11.10 -2.47
C LEU A 93 15.16 -11.72 -1.14
N ASP A 94 16.02 -11.71 -0.10
CA ASP A 94 15.67 -12.26 1.21
C ASP A 94 14.55 -11.44 1.89
N ASN A 95 14.62 -10.12 1.85
CA ASN A 95 13.53 -9.28 2.39
C ASN A 95 12.25 -9.42 1.57
N GLN A 96 12.36 -9.54 0.24
CA GLN A 96 11.22 -9.80 -0.61
C GLN A 96 10.53 -11.12 -0.23
N ARG A 97 11.30 -12.19 0.03
CA ARG A 97 10.78 -13.46 0.53
C ARG A 97 10.00 -13.25 1.84
N ILE A 98 10.58 -12.56 2.81
CA ILE A 98 9.88 -12.31 4.09
C ILE A 98 8.54 -11.59 3.86
N LEU A 99 8.53 -10.51 3.08
CA LEU A 99 7.30 -9.73 2.87
C LEU A 99 6.27 -10.47 2.01
N ARG A 100 6.71 -11.28 1.03
CA ARG A 100 5.84 -12.19 0.25
C ARG A 100 5.18 -13.23 1.15
N MET A 101 5.95 -13.84 2.06
CA MET A 101 5.43 -14.81 3.03
C MET A 101 4.36 -14.16 3.90
N LEU A 102 4.64 -12.99 4.51
CA LEU A 102 3.67 -12.26 5.33
C LEU A 102 2.39 -11.92 4.56
N ALA A 103 2.52 -11.44 3.33
CA ALA A 103 1.36 -11.13 2.48
C ALA A 103 0.56 -12.38 2.09
N ALA A 104 1.22 -13.48 1.74
CA ALA A 104 0.53 -14.73 1.42
C ALA A 104 -0.23 -15.27 2.63
N THR A 105 0.39 -15.28 3.82
CA THR A 105 -0.24 -15.67 5.08
C THR A 105 -1.39 -14.74 5.46
N ALA A 106 -1.30 -13.43 5.19
CA ALA A 106 -2.40 -12.50 5.42
C ALA A 106 -3.59 -12.66 4.46
N LEU A 107 -3.38 -13.31 3.31
CA LEU A 107 -4.42 -13.56 2.30
C LEU A 107 -5.07 -14.93 2.46
N ASP A 108 -4.38 -15.90 3.03
CA ASP A 108 -4.90 -17.23 3.33
C ASP A 108 -5.77 -17.17 4.61
N THR A 109 -7.04 -17.56 4.52
CA THR A 109 -8.01 -17.40 5.62
C THR A 109 -7.59 -18.12 6.91
N GLU A 110 -7.03 -19.33 6.80
CA GLU A 110 -6.65 -20.13 7.96
C GLU A 110 -5.36 -19.60 8.58
N GLU A 111 -4.34 -19.32 7.75
CA GLU A 111 -3.07 -18.78 8.24
C GLU A 111 -3.20 -17.35 8.77
N ARG A 112 -4.13 -16.56 8.21
CA ARG A 112 -4.37 -15.17 8.60
C ARG A 112 -4.74 -15.06 10.06
N GLN A 113 -5.61 -15.94 10.57
CA GLN A 113 -6.04 -15.89 11.97
C GLN A 113 -4.84 -16.02 12.92
N HIS A 114 -3.92 -16.92 12.62
CA HIS A 114 -2.69 -17.08 13.38
C HIS A 114 -1.82 -15.81 13.31
N LEU A 115 -1.57 -15.30 12.10
CA LEU A 115 -0.78 -14.08 11.90
C LEU A 115 -1.35 -12.88 12.67
N THR A 116 -2.66 -12.65 12.58
CA THR A 116 -3.33 -11.55 13.27
C THR A 116 -3.32 -11.72 14.78
N THR A 117 -3.36 -12.95 15.28
CA THR A 117 -3.24 -13.26 16.71
C THR A 117 -1.86 -12.91 17.23
N GLU A 118 -0.80 -13.33 16.53
CA GLU A 118 0.58 -13.01 16.91
C GLU A 118 0.84 -11.50 16.91
N ILE A 119 0.37 -10.78 15.89
CA ILE A 119 0.48 -9.30 15.85
C ILE A 119 -0.30 -8.68 17.01
N SER A 120 -1.48 -9.19 17.32
CA SER A 120 -2.31 -8.69 18.43
C SER A 120 -1.64 -8.88 19.78
N GLN A 121 -1.04 -10.05 20.02
CA GLN A 121 -0.31 -10.36 21.25
C GLN A 121 0.93 -9.47 21.42
N ALA A 122 1.53 -9.03 20.32
CA ALA A 122 2.64 -8.10 20.34
C ALA A 122 2.23 -6.65 20.66
N VAL A 123 0.94 -6.31 20.76
CA VAL A 123 0.47 -4.94 21.03
C VAL A 123 -0.45 -4.93 22.24
N SER A 124 0.00 -4.40 23.38
CA SER A 124 -0.81 -4.25 24.60
C SER A 124 -1.36 -2.83 24.75
N LEU A 125 -2.50 -2.69 25.44
CA LEU A 125 -3.03 -1.37 25.85
C LEU A 125 -2.22 -0.80 27.02
N GLY A 126 -2.16 0.53 27.09
CA GLY A 126 -1.51 1.28 28.18
C GLY A 126 -0.16 1.89 27.79
N GLY A 127 0.58 2.35 28.80
CA GLY A 127 1.80 3.14 28.59
C GLY A 127 1.52 4.59 28.20
N GLU A 128 2.57 5.40 28.11
CA GLU A 128 2.48 6.86 27.89
C GLU A 128 1.90 7.25 26.53
N LEU A 129 1.94 6.33 25.56
CA LEU A 129 1.45 6.55 24.19
C LEU A 129 0.07 5.93 23.94
N GLY A 130 -0.56 5.33 24.97
CA GLY A 130 -1.86 4.67 24.92
C GLY A 130 -1.80 3.17 24.57
N PHE A 131 -0.73 2.72 23.92
CA PHE A 131 -0.40 1.30 23.71
C PHE A 131 1.11 1.09 23.68
N GLN A 132 1.54 -0.16 23.88
CA GLN A 132 2.93 -0.60 23.82
C GLN A 132 3.09 -1.77 22.85
N VAL A 133 4.22 -1.81 22.14
CA VAL A 133 4.54 -2.87 21.17
C VAL A 133 5.75 -3.67 21.65
N ASN A 134 5.63 -5.01 21.65
CA ASN A 134 6.77 -5.91 21.82
C ASN A 134 7.48 -6.09 20.47
N PHE A 135 8.57 -5.35 20.27
CA PHE A 135 9.35 -5.39 19.02
C PHE A 135 9.91 -6.79 18.71
N GLU A 136 10.43 -7.49 19.71
CA GLU A 136 11.00 -8.83 19.54
C GLU A 136 9.95 -9.82 19.02
N HIS A 137 8.71 -9.71 19.52
CA HIS A 137 7.60 -10.52 19.04
C HIS A 137 7.27 -10.23 17.57
N ILE A 138 7.15 -8.96 17.17
CA ILE A 138 6.97 -8.60 15.75
C ILE A 138 8.14 -9.10 14.90
N GLN A 139 9.38 -8.99 15.38
CA GLN A 139 10.56 -9.42 14.66
C GLN A 139 10.56 -10.93 14.38
N LYS A 140 10.03 -11.76 15.28
CA LYS A 140 9.90 -13.22 15.08
C LYS A 140 9.04 -13.58 13.87
N LEU A 141 8.09 -12.71 13.48
CA LEU A 141 7.27 -12.89 12.27
C LEU A 141 8.08 -12.75 10.98
N THR A 142 9.25 -12.12 11.04
CA THR A 142 10.12 -11.85 9.89
C THR A 142 11.25 -12.88 9.72
N ASN A 143 10.96 -14.14 10.04
CA ASN A 143 11.93 -15.23 9.99
C ASN A 143 12.29 -15.63 8.54
N ILE A 144 13.52 -15.30 8.12
CA ILE A 144 14.01 -15.62 6.77
C ILE A 144 14.11 -17.13 6.49
N SER A 145 14.43 -17.95 7.48
CA SER A 145 14.53 -19.40 7.30
C SER A 145 13.17 -20.02 7.01
N ALA A 146 12.13 -19.56 7.72
CA ALA A 146 10.75 -19.93 7.42
C ALA A 146 10.36 -19.51 5.99
N ALA A 147 10.67 -18.27 5.60
CA ALA A 147 10.38 -17.78 4.26
C ALA A 147 11.09 -18.59 3.16
N LYS A 148 12.36 -18.95 3.35
CA LYS A 148 13.13 -19.77 2.38
C LYS A 148 12.57 -21.18 2.22
N ASN A 149 11.99 -21.76 3.28
CA ASN A 149 11.41 -23.10 3.23
C ASN A 149 10.04 -23.12 2.54
N LEU A 150 9.27 -22.04 2.70
CA LEU A 150 7.89 -21.94 2.19
C LEU A 150 7.82 -21.42 0.75
N LEU A 151 8.77 -20.57 0.34
CA LEU A 151 8.69 -19.84 -0.92
C LEU A 151 9.53 -20.47 -2.02
N GLN A 152 9.02 -20.36 -3.24
CA GLN A 152 9.79 -20.56 -4.47
C GLN A 152 10.11 -19.20 -5.08
N ASP A 153 11.16 -19.14 -5.89
CA ASP A 153 11.62 -17.90 -6.53
C ASP A 153 11.50 -17.99 -8.05
N LYS A 154 10.34 -18.47 -8.53
CA LYS A 154 10.04 -18.45 -9.96
C LYS A 154 9.98 -17.00 -10.44
N LEU A 155 10.29 -16.81 -11.72
CA LEU A 155 10.28 -15.48 -12.35
C LEU A 155 8.87 -14.85 -12.31
N PRO A 156 8.74 -13.54 -12.03
CA PRO A 156 7.44 -12.89 -11.99
C PRO A 156 6.74 -12.94 -13.34
N ASN A 157 5.43 -13.23 -13.34
CA ASN A 157 4.57 -12.89 -14.47
C ASN A 157 4.28 -11.39 -14.42
N THR A 158 4.79 -10.59 -15.35
CA THR A 158 4.63 -9.12 -15.35
C THR A 158 3.26 -8.63 -15.80
N THR A 159 2.37 -9.52 -16.24
CA THR A 159 0.98 -9.18 -16.59
C THR A 159 0.27 -8.59 -15.38
N LYS A 160 -0.39 -7.45 -15.54
CA LYS A 160 -1.18 -6.81 -14.47
C LYS A 160 -2.59 -7.37 -14.46
N LYS A 161 -3.10 -7.68 -13.27
CA LYS A 161 -4.43 -8.29 -13.12
C LYS A 161 -5.20 -7.67 -11.97
N ILE A 162 -6.51 -7.52 -12.18
CA ILE A 162 -7.47 -7.15 -11.14
C ILE A 162 -8.64 -8.12 -11.13
N ALA A 163 -9.26 -8.30 -9.97
CA ALA A 163 -10.51 -9.03 -9.82
C ALA A 163 -11.30 -8.49 -8.61
N GLU A 164 -12.53 -8.96 -8.49
CA GLU A 164 -13.32 -8.88 -7.28
C GLU A 164 -12.59 -9.56 -6.11
N LEU A 165 -12.72 -8.99 -4.92
CA LEU A 165 -12.22 -9.61 -3.69
C LEU A 165 -13.11 -10.80 -3.30
N SER A 166 -12.56 -12.02 -3.38
CA SER A 166 -13.20 -13.25 -2.91
C SER A 166 -12.18 -14.20 -2.27
N PRO A 167 -12.61 -15.14 -1.39
CA PRO A 167 -11.72 -16.11 -0.77
C PRO A 167 -10.90 -16.91 -1.79
N GLN A 168 -11.52 -17.30 -2.91
CA GLN A 168 -10.82 -18.00 -3.98
C GLN A 168 -9.69 -17.15 -4.57
N ARG A 169 -9.96 -15.88 -4.90
CA ARG A 169 -8.95 -14.98 -5.50
C ARG A 169 -7.84 -14.64 -4.52
N GLN A 170 -8.15 -14.54 -3.23
CA GLN A 170 -7.14 -14.39 -2.19
C GLN A 170 -6.23 -15.63 -2.12
N GLN A 171 -6.78 -16.84 -2.18
CA GLN A 171 -5.98 -18.08 -2.14
C GLN A 171 -5.08 -18.24 -3.36
N GLU A 172 -5.60 -17.91 -4.55
CA GLU A 172 -4.80 -17.92 -5.78
C GLU A 172 -3.66 -16.90 -5.69
N LEU A 173 -3.93 -15.69 -5.19
CA LEU A 173 -2.90 -14.67 -5.02
C LEU A 173 -1.88 -15.06 -3.95
N ALA A 174 -2.31 -15.66 -2.84
CA ALA A 174 -1.43 -16.19 -1.81
C ALA A 174 -0.50 -17.26 -2.39
N SER A 175 -1.04 -18.16 -3.21
CA SER A 175 -0.27 -19.19 -3.92
C SER A 175 0.72 -18.59 -4.92
N GLU A 176 0.29 -17.59 -5.70
CA GLU A 176 1.18 -16.87 -6.62
C GLU A 176 2.33 -16.17 -5.88
N LEU A 177 2.04 -15.52 -4.75
CA LEU A 177 3.05 -14.93 -3.89
C LEU A 177 3.97 -15.97 -3.24
N LYS A 178 3.48 -17.19 -2.98
CA LYS A 178 4.31 -18.30 -2.51
C LYS A 178 5.28 -18.80 -3.60
N GLU A 179 4.86 -18.78 -4.86
CA GLU A 179 5.62 -19.36 -5.96
C GLU A 179 6.55 -18.40 -6.73
N HIS A 180 6.13 -17.15 -6.92
CA HIS A 180 6.78 -16.22 -7.85
C HIS A 180 7.31 -14.97 -7.14
N CYS A 181 8.50 -14.54 -7.54
CA CYS A 181 9.08 -13.26 -7.12
C CYS A 181 8.14 -12.08 -7.48
N LEU A 182 8.32 -10.94 -6.80
CA LEU A 182 7.61 -9.72 -7.17
C LEU A 182 8.21 -9.12 -8.46
N PRO A 183 7.38 -8.56 -9.37
CA PRO A 183 7.90 -7.86 -10.54
C PRO A 183 8.76 -6.68 -10.13
N ASN A 184 9.82 -6.36 -10.88
CA ASN A 184 10.73 -5.24 -10.58
C ASN A 184 10.12 -3.87 -10.99
N GLN A 185 8.94 -3.54 -10.45
CA GLN A 185 8.28 -2.26 -10.65
C GLN A 185 8.33 -1.39 -9.39
N GLN A 186 8.35 -0.07 -9.58
CA GLN A 186 8.19 0.91 -8.50
C GLN A 186 6.70 1.19 -8.25
N GLY A 187 6.38 1.67 -7.05
CA GLY A 187 5.03 1.98 -6.59
C GLY A 187 4.33 0.79 -5.94
N LEU A 188 3.00 0.79 -6.01
CA LEU A 188 2.14 -0.25 -5.44
C LEU A 188 2.20 -1.50 -6.32
N ILE A 189 2.43 -2.66 -5.71
CA ILE A 189 2.60 -3.94 -6.40
C ILE A 189 1.35 -4.79 -6.19
N VAL A 190 1.04 -5.09 -4.94
CA VAL A 190 -0.17 -5.84 -4.55
C VAL A 190 -1.04 -4.93 -3.70
N VAL A 191 -2.33 -4.86 -4.00
CA VAL A 191 -3.32 -4.15 -3.18
C VAL A 191 -4.58 -4.99 -3.08
N VAL A 192 -4.95 -5.37 -1.87
CA VAL A 192 -6.20 -6.04 -1.55
C VAL A 192 -6.97 -5.16 -0.58
N THR A 193 -8.17 -4.72 -0.95
CA THR A 193 -8.95 -3.77 -0.13
C THR A 193 -10.45 -3.79 -0.45
N GLY A 194 -11.31 -3.48 0.51
CA GLY A 194 -12.77 -3.46 0.30
C GLY A 194 -13.30 -2.24 -0.46
N ILE A 195 -12.51 -1.18 -0.65
CA ILE A 195 -13.08 0.17 -0.88
C ILE A 195 -12.66 0.89 -2.17
N LYS A 196 -11.87 0.27 -3.07
CA LYS A 196 -11.38 0.95 -4.28
C LYS A 196 -11.95 0.35 -5.56
N LYS A 197 -12.45 1.22 -6.42
CA LYS A 197 -12.91 0.84 -7.77
C LYS A 197 -11.72 0.52 -8.66
N GLU A 198 -11.98 -0.29 -9.69
CA GLU A 198 -11.04 -0.66 -10.76
C GLU A 198 -10.14 0.49 -11.25
N GLN A 199 -10.71 1.67 -11.54
CA GLN A 199 -9.94 2.79 -12.08
C GLN A 199 -8.78 3.21 -11.17
N ALA A 200 -8.95 3.16 -9.85
CA ALA A 200 -7.90 3.52 -8.90
C ALA A 200 -6.70 2.57 -8.98
N PHE A 201 -6.95 1.29 -9.27
CA PHE A 201 -5.91 0.29 -9.50
C PHE A 201 -5.19 0.48 -10.83
N ILE A 202 -5.94 0.81 -11.89
CA ILE A 202 -5.38 1.11 -13.21
C ILE A 202 -4.48 2.34 -13.14
N ASP A 203 -4.95 3.42 -12.52
CA ASP A 203 -4.22 4.69 -12.37
C ASP A 203 -2.95 4.51 -11.53
N ALA A 204 -3.02 3.68 -10.49
CA ALA A 204 -1.88 3.34 -9.64
C ALA A 204 -0.94 2.28 -10.24
N ASN A 205 -1.24 1.78 -11.44
CA ASN A 205 -0.39 0.86 -12.18
C ASN A 205 -0.05 -0.45 -11.43
N ILE A 206 -1.00 -0.97 -10.65
CA ILE A 206 -0.75 -2.11 -9.76
C ILE A 206 -0.57 -3.42 -10.53
N TRP A 207 0.17 -4.36 -9.95
CA TRP A 207 0.38 -5.68 -10.54
C TRP A 207 -0.76 -6.65 -10.20
N ARG A 208 -1.16 -6.72 -8.93
CA ARG A 208 -2.30 -7.53 -8.47
C ARG A 208 -3.22 -6.67 -7.63
N GLY A 209 -4.47 -6.53 -8.07
CA GLY A 209 -5.52 -5.85 -7.32
C GLY A 209 -6.69 -6.75 -7.02
N LEU A 210 -7.12 -6.76 -5.77
CA LEU A 210 -8.41 -7.34 -5.39
C LEU A 210 -9.23 -6.26 -4.68
N SER A 211 -10.46 -6.04 -5.13
CA SER A 211 -11.40 -5.21 -4.38
C SER A 211 -12.84 -5.63 -4.48
N SER A 212 -13.58 -5.45 -3.40
CA SER A 212 -15.03 -5.65 -3.35
C SER A 212 -15.80 -4.69 -4.28
N LEU A 213 -15.17 -3.62 -4.79
CA LEU A 213 -15.78 -2.70 -5.75
C LEU A 213 -15.38 -2.96 -7.21
N VAL A 214 -14.64 -4.05 -7.49
CA VAL A 214 -14.38 -4.54 -8.85
C VAL A 214 -15.45 -5.57 -9.19
N VAL A 215 -16.03 -5.48 -10.39
CA VAL A 215 -17.21 -6.28 -10.78
C VAL A 215 -16.88 -7.61 -11.45
N TYR A 216 -15.61 -7.90 -11.71
CA TYR A 216 -15.19 -9.12 -12.39
C TYR A 216 -14.81 -10.20 -11.38
N SER A 217 -15.58 -11.29 -11.33
CA SER A 217 -15.28 -12.44 -10.47
C SER A 217 -13.94 -13.10 -10.80
N ASP A 218 -13.53 -13.03 -12.08
CA ASP A 218 -12.29 -13.60 -12.60
C ASP A 218 -11.24 -12.54 -12.89
N TRP A 219 -9.96 -12.94 -12.82
CA TRP A 219 -8.81 -12.09 -13.14
C TRP A 219 -8.93 -11.47 -14.54
N GLN A 220 -9.09 -10.16 -14.58
CA GLN A 220 -9.00 -9.37 -15.80
C GLN A 220 -7.57 -8.89 -16.00
N ILE A 221 -7.07 -9.05 -17.22
CA ILE A 221 -5.77 -8.52 -17.62
C ILE A 221 -5.95 -7.02 -17.92
N ILE A 222 -5.20 -6.19 -17.20
CA ILE A 222 -5.15 -4.76 -17.51
C ILE A 222 -4.08 -4.56 -18.58
N ASN A 223 -4.52 -4.50 -19.82
CA ASN A 223 -3.71 -3.95 -20.90
C ASN A 223 -3.76 -2.43 -20.74
N GLN A 224 -2.63 -1.82 -20.41
CA GLN A 224 -2.48 -0.37 -20.61
C GLN A 224 -2.46 -0.13 -22.11
N THR A 225 -3.63 -0.04 -22.75
CA THR A 225 -3.75 0.88 -23.86
C THR A 225 -3.40 2.24 -23.27
N LEU A 226 -2.25 2.79 -23.66
CA LEU A 226 -1.99 4.21 -23.49
C LEU A 226 -3.28 4.92 -23.92
N PRO A 227 -3.87 5.79 -23.09
CA PRO A 227 -5.05 6.51 -23.52
C PRO A 227 -4.64 7.38 -24.71
N GLU A 228 -4.97 6.94 -25.93
CA GLU A 228 -4.81 7.71 -27.18
C GLU A 228 -5.45 9.11 -27.05
N ASN A 229 -6.38 9.27 -26.11
CA ASN A 229 -7.15 10.49 -25.90
C ASN A 229 -6.47 11.57 -25.05
N ASN A 230 -5.30 11.30 -24.43
CA ASN A 230 -4.61 12.29 -23.57
C ASN A 230 -3.39 12.96 -24.21
N LEU A 231 -2.83 12.40 -25.29
CA LEU A 231 -1.74 13.03 -26.04
C LEU A 231 -2.30 14.14 -26.94
N ALA A 232 -3.41 13.90 -27.64
CA ALA A 232 -4.06 14.90 -28.48
C ALA A 232 -4.58 16.11 -27.68
N THR A 233 -5.15 15.88 -26.50
CA THR A 233 -5.66 16.95 -25.61
C THR A 233 -4.55 17.68 -24.86
N LYS A 234 -3.45 17.01 -24.47
CA LYS A 234 -2.26 17.71 -23.96
C LYS A 234 -1.60 18.53 -25.07
N LEU A 235 -1.40 17.97 -26.26
CA LEU A 235 -0.81 18.67 -27.39
C LEU A 235 -1.68 19.86 -27.81
N SER A 236 -3.00 19.72 -27.89
CA SER A 236 -3.89 20.85 -28.26
C SER A 236 -3.82 22.00 -27.26
N LYS A 237 -3.64 21.71 -25.97
CA LYS A 237 -3.45 22.74 -24.92
C LYS A 237 -2.12 23.47 -25.08
N TYR A 238 -1.05 22.77 -25.46
CA TYR A 238 0.25 23.36 -25.80
C TYR A 238 0.19 24.17 -27.10
N PHE A 239 -0.47 23.67 -28.14
CA PHE A 239 -0.63 24.38 -29.41
C PHE A 239 -1.46 25.66 -29.25
N ASN A 240 -2.56 25.62 -28.48
CA ASN A 240 -3.35 26.82 -28.20
C ASN A 240 -2.55 27.88 -27.44
N SER A 241 -1.73 27.46 -26.47
CA SER A 241 -0.88 28.40 -25.72
C SER A 241 0.21 29.01 -26.60
N LEU A 242 0.83 28.21 -27.49
CA LEU A 242 1.84 28.68 -28.43
C LEU A 242 1.25 29.67 -29.46
N MET A 243 0.05 29.41 -29.97
CA MET A 243 -0.64 30.29 -30.92
C MET A 243 -1.05 31.63 -30.29
N ILE A 244 -1.45 31.64 -29.02
CA ILE A 244 -1.70 32.88 -28.28
C ILE A 244 -0.43 33.71 -28.15
N ILE A 245 0.71 33.08 -27.80
CA ILE A 245 2.00 33.76 -27.70
C ILE A 245 2.42 34.37 -29.05
N LEU A 246 2.31 33.59 -30.14
CA LEU A 246 2.62 34.06 -31.49
C LEU A 246 1.71 35.21 -31.94
N GLY A 247 0.42 35.18 -31.57
CA GLY A 247 -0.53 36.27 -31.82
C GLY A 247 -0.22 37.55 -31.06
N ILE A 248 0.27 37.45 -29.83
CA ILE A 248 0.71 38.61 -29.04
C ILE A 248 1.96 39.25 -29.66
N PHE A 249 2.94 38.44 -30.07
CA PHE A 249 4.15 38.95 -30.72
C PHE A 249 3.88 39.66 -32.05
N SER A 250 2.94 39.15 -32.86
CA SER A 250 2.57 39.80 -34.12
C SER A 250 1.82 41.13 -33.89
N ALA A 251 0.95 41.21 -32.89
CA ALA A 251 0.24 42.44 -32.53
C ALA A 251 1.20 43.53 -31.99
N VAL A 252 2.17 43.16 -31.16
CA VAL A 252 3.20 44.09 -30.64
C VAL A 252 4.11 44.59 -31.77
N SER A 253 4.47 43.73 -32.72
CA SER A 253 5.25 44.12 -33.91
C SER A 253 4.49 45.11 -34.81
N LEU A 254 3.16 44.93 -34.96
CA LEU A 254 2.33 45.86 -35.71
C LEU A 254 2.22 47.23 -35.01
N LEU A 255 2.01 47.24 -33.70
CA LEU A 255 1.96 48.46 -32.88
C LEU A 255 3.29 49.22 -32.88
N ALA A 256 4.42 48.51 -32.82
CA ALA A 256 5.75 49.13 -32.91
C ALA A 256 6.04 49.74 -34.30
N LYS A 257 5.42 49.21 -35.37
CA LYS A 257 5.49 49.80 -36.71
C LYS A 257 4.59 51.03 -36.86
N THR A 258 3.44 51.09 -36.20
CA THR A 258 2.52 52.23 -36.29
C THR A 258 2.93 53.41 -35.41
N LEU A 259 3.72 53.19 -34.35
CA LEU A 259 4.23 54.24 -33.45
C LEU A 259 5.56 54.87 -33.90
N ASN A 260 6.21 54.35 -34.94
CA ASN A 260 7.46 54.88 -35.51
C ASN A 260 7.22 55.77 -36.75
N PHE A 261 6.09 56.51 -36.77
CA PHE A 261 5.79 57.57 -37.73
C PHE A 261 5.59 58.90 -37.02
#